data_AF-A0A1X7HCE6-F1
#
_entry.id   AF-A0A1X7HCE6-F1
#
_cell.length_a   1.000
_cell.length_b   1.000
_cell.length_c   1.000
_cell.angle_alpha   90.00
_cell.angle_beta   90.00
_cell.angle_gamma   90.00
#
_symmetry.space_group_name_H-M   'P 1'
#
loop_
_entity.id
_entity.type
_entity.pdbx_description
1 polymer ?
#
loop_
_entity_poly.entity_id
_entity_poly.type
_entity_poly.pdbx_seq_one_letter_code
_entity_poly.pdbx_strand_id
1 'polypeptide(L)' 'MSNPPRLNRKKASEYLLDRHGVRRAPQTLARLACEGRGPDYVSDGRFALYTPESLDRWVASILNSSPARTPSFGRAA' A
#
# COMPACT_ATOMS: atom_id res chain seq x y z
N MET A 1 -20.59 10.44 -12.76
CA MET A 1 -19.86 9.84 -11.61
C MET A 1 -18.48 9.43 -12.08
N SER A 2 -17.45 10.21 -11.76
CA SER A 2 -16.07 9.85 -12.08
C SER A 2 -15.64 8.73 -11.13
N ASN A 3 -15.69 7.47 -11.59
CA ASN A 3 -15.18 6.35 -10.80
C ASN A 3 -13.70 6.60 -10.49
N PRO A 4 -13.28 6.56 -9.20
CA PRO A 4 -11.90 6.88 -8.84
C PRO A 4 -10.93 5.96 -9.59
N PRO A 5 -9.74 6.45 -9.96
CA PRO A 5 -8.77 5.64 -10.69
C PRO A 5 -8.41 4.41 -9.86
N ARG A 6 -8.82 3.23 -10.33
CA ARG A 6 -8.55 1.95 -9.69
C ARG A 6 -7.13 1.52 -10.06
N LEU A 7 -6.22 1.60 -9.10
CA LEU A 7 -4.81 1.29 -9.27
C LEU A 7 -4.58 -0.21 -9.06
N ASN A 8 -3.93 -0.83 -10.03
CA ASN A 8 -3.46 -2.20 -9.88
C ASN A 8 -2.24 -2.25 -8.94
N ARG A 9 -1.88 -3.41 -8.39
CA ARG A 9 -0.80 -3.53 -7.38
C ARG A 9 0.53 -2.84 -7.75
N LYS A 10 0.94 -2.89 -9.02
CA LYS A 10 2.13 -2.17 -9.51
C LYS A 10 1.97 -0.65 -9.35
N LYS A 11 0.89 -0.08 -9.88
CA LYS A 11 0.60 1.35 -9.76
C LYS A 11 0.39 1.77 -8.32
N ALA A 12 -0.21 0.92 -7.48
CA ALA A 12 -0.34 1.18 -6.05
C ALA A 12 1.03 1.27 -5.36
N SER A 13 1.96 0.36 -5.68
CA SER A 13 3.34 0.42 -5.20
C SER A 13 4.06 1.70 -5.66
N GLU A 14 3.89 2.09 -6.92
CA GLU A 14 4.49 3.31 -7.47
C GLU A 14 3.89 4.55 -6.81
N TYR A 15 2.56 4.59 -6.65
CA TYR A 15 1.85 5.67 -5.99
C TYR A 15 2.28 5.87 -4.53
N LEU A 16 2.40 4.78 -3.76
CA LEU A 16 2.86 4.84 -2.38
C LEU A 16 4.28 5.43 -2.27
N LEU A 17 5.14 5.11 -3.24
CA LEU A 17 6.50 5.64 -3.29
C LEU A 17 6.52 7.12 -3.69
N ASP A 18 5.80 7.48 -4.74
CA ASP A 18 5.76 8.84 -5.31
C ASP A 18 5.10 9.84 -4.34
N ARG A 19 3.94 9.48 -3.78
CA ARG A 19 3.16 10.38 -2.92
C ARG A 19 3.57 10.38 -1.46
N HIS A 20 3.94 9.23 -0.92
CA HIS A 20 4.19 9.06 0.52
C HIS A 20 5.62 8.66 0.86
N GLY A 21 6.48 8.40 -0.13
CA GLY A 21 7.83 7.87 0.09
C GLY A 21 7.86 6.43 0.63
N VAL A 22 6.72 5.73 0.61
CA VAL A 22 6.59 4.38 1.20
C VAL A 22 6.88 3.32 0.14
N ARG A 23 8.03 2.65 0.26
CA ARG A 23 8.39 1.53 -0.62
C ARG A 23 7.70 0.24 -0.20
N ARG A 24 6.77 -0.25 -1.02
CA ARG A 24 6.12 -1.55 -0.83
C ARG A 24 6.04 -2.31 -2.14
N ALA A 25 6.73 -3.44 -2.23
CA ALA A 25 6.64 -4.28 -3.41
C ALA A 25 5.19 -4.77 -3.63
N PRO A 26 4.75 -4.96 -4.88
CA PRO A 26 3.40 -5.44 -5.19
C PRO A 26 3.09 -6.81 -4.56
N GLN A 27 4.11 -7.65 -4.36
CA GLN A 27 3.98 -8.92 -3.63
C GLN A 27 3.70 -8.71 -2.14
N THR A 28 4.34 -7.72 -1.51
CA THR A 28 4.06 -7.32 -0.13
C THR A 28 2.64 -6.82 0.01
N LEU A 29 2.15 -6.01 -0.94
CA LEU A 29 0.75 -5.54 -0.93
C LEU A 29 -0.24 -6.70 -1.06
N ALA A 30 0.05 -7.69 -1.91
CA ALA A 30 -0.78 -8.89 -2.03
C ALA A 30 -0.80 -9.68 -0.71
N ARG A 31 0.36 -9.86 -0.08
CA ARG A 31 0.47 -10.54 1.21
C ARG A 31 -0.30 -9.80 2.32
N LEU A 32 -0.12 -8.48 2.41
CA LEU A 32 -0.83 -7.63 3.37
C LEU A 32 -2.35 -7.65 3.19
N ALA A 33 -2.81 -7.73 1.94
CA ALA A 33 -4.23 -7.89 1.62
C ALA A 33 -4.76 -9.26 2.12
N CYS A 34 -4.01 -10.35 1.92
CA CYS A 34 -4.37 -11.66 2.45
C CYS A 34 -4.32 -11.72 3.99
N GLU A 35 -3.36 -11.04 4.61
CA GLU A 35 -3.20 -10.98 6.07
C GLU A 35 -4.22 -10.03 6.75
N GLY A 36 -5.00 -9.26 5.97
CA GLY A 36 -5.96 -8.29 6.50
C GLY A 36 -5.34 -7.08 7.20
N ARG A 37 -4.02 -6.85 7.03
CA ARG A 37 -3.29 -5.70 7.59
C ARG A 37 -2.93 -4.64 6.55
N GLY A 38 -3.34 -4.87 5.31
CA GLY A 38 -3.05 -4.02 4.16
C GLY A 38 -4.07 -2.90 3.94
N PRO A 39 -3.84 -2.10 2.88
CA PRO A 39 -4.81 -1.13 2.43
C PRO A 39 -6.09 -1.80 1.93
N ASP A 40 -7.21 -1.12 2.15
CA ASP A 40 -8.51 -1.55 1.67
C ASP A 40 -8.49 -1.66 0.13
N TYR A 41 -9.10 -2.72 -0.39
CA TYR A 41 -9.08 -3.02 -1.81
C TYR A 41 -10.45 -3.48 -2.29
N VAL A 42 -10.74 -3.14 -3.54
CA VAL A 42 -11.92 -3.63 -4.24
C VAL A 42 -11.50 -4.81 -5.11
N SER A 43 -12.10 -5.97 -4.89
CA SER A 43 -11.91 -7.12 -5.75
C SER A 43 -12.79 -7.01 -6.99
N ASP A 44 -12.19 -6.96 -8.18
CA ASP A 44 -12.89 -7.02 -9.47
C ASP A 44 -13.10 -8.48 -9.93
N GLY A 45 -13.22 -9.41 -8.99
CA GLY A 45 -13.28 -10.86 -9.25
C GLY A 45 -11.96 -11.53 -9.63
N ARG A 46 -11.03 -10.81 -10.29
CA ARG A 46 -9.72 -11.37 -10.70
C ARG A 46 -8.51 -10.70 -10.06
N PHE A 47 -8.60 -9.39 -9.80
CA PHE A 47 -7.50 -8.61 -9.26
C PHE A 47 -7.97 -7.73 -8.10
N ALA A 48 -7.08 -7.54 -7.12
CA ALA A 48 -7.28 -6.55 -6.07
C ALA A 48 -6.89 -5.17 -6.62
N LEU A 49 -7.88 -4.27 -6.65
CA LEU A 49 -7.72 -2.90 -7.10
C LEU A 49 -7.73 -1.97 -5.90
N TYR A 50 -6.78 -1.04 -5.88
CA TYR A 50 -6.62 -0.08 -4.81
C TYR A 50 -7.07 1.29 -5.29
N THR A 51 -7.80 2.00 -4.45
CA THR A 51 -8.07 3.41 -4.68
C THR A 51 -7.00 4.24 -3.96
N PRO A 52 -6.66 5.43 -4.50
CA PRO A 52 -5.68 6.32 -3.85
C PRO A 52 -6.11 6.70 -2.42
N GLU A 53 -7.41 6.88 -2.17
CA GLU A 53 -7.97 7.15 -0.85
C GLU A 53 -7.72 6.01 0.17
N SER A 54 -7.87 4.75 -0.25
CA SER A 54 -7.61 3.60 0.63
C SER A 54 -6.13 3.42 0.91
N LEU A 55 -5.27 3.72 -0.07
CA LEU A 55 -3.82 3.75 0.11
C LEU A 55 -3.41 4.84 1.09
N ASP A 56 -3.94 6.05 0.95
CA ASP A 56 -3.67 7.19 1.82
C ASP A 56 -4.11 6.91 3.26
N ARG A 57 -5.34 6.42 3.47
CA ARG A 57 -5.83 6.01 4.81
C ARG A 57 -4.94 4.95 5.46
N TRP A 58 -4.51 3.96 4.69
CA TRP A 58 -3.64 2.92 5.22
C TRP A 58 -2.27 3.47 5.59
N VAL A 59 -1.70 4.35 4.75
CA VAL A 59 -0.45 5.05 5.04
C VAL A 59 -0.60 5.91 6.29
N ALA A 60 -1.67 6.68 6.41
CA ALA A 60 -1.96 7.47 7.60
C ALA A 60 -2.07 6.57 8.84
N SER A 61 -2.67 5.40 8.73
CA SER A 61 -2.75 4.41 9.81
C SER A 61 -1.38 3.90 10.24
N ILE A 62 -0.50 3.49 9.32
CA ILE A 62 0.85 3.01 9.67
C ILE A 62 1.77 4.12 10.20
N LEU A 63 1.62 5.36 9.69
CA LEU A 63 2.39 6.51 10.14
C LEU A 63 1.92 7.00 11.52
N ASN A 64 0.60 7.06 11.73
CA ASN A 64 0.00 7.45 13.02
C ASN A 64 0.14 6.36 14.09
N SER A 65 0.22 5.09 13.69
CA SER A 65 0.37 3.96 14.61
C SER A 65 1.82 3.66 15.01
N SER A 66 2.81 4.46 14.62
CA SER A 66 4.19 4.25 15.05
C SER A 66 4.52 4.99 16.36
N PRO A 67 4.78 4.30 17.49
CA PRO A 67 5.94 4.66 18.30
C PRO A 67 7.20 4.31 17.48
N ALA A 68 8.15 5.23 17.40
CA ALA A 68 9.32 5.17 16.52
C ALA A 68 9.95 3.77 16.38
N ARG A 69 9.97 3.22 15.17
CA ARG A 69 10.92 2.15 14.82
C ARG A 69 11.38 2.31 13.39
N THR A 70 12.52 2.94 13.23
CA THR A 70 13.39 2.82 12.07
C THR A 70 13.64 1.34 11.80
N PRO A 71 13.22 0.77 10.65
CA PRO A 71 13.83 -0.47 10.20
C PRO A 71 15.21 -0.07 9.68
N SER A 72 16.24 -0.30 10.49
CA SER A 72 17.61 -0.38 10.03
C SER A 72 17.70 -1.53 9.03
N PHE A 73 17.38 -1.27 7.76
CA PHE A 73 17.74 -2.17 6.69
C PHE A 73 19.22 -1.96 6.41
N GLY A 74 20.04 -2.50 7.32
CA GLY A 74 21.48 -2.62 7.15
C GLY A 74 21.75 -3.42 5.88
N ARG A 75 22.38 -2.77 4.91
CA ARG A 75 23.01 -3.41 3.76
C ARG A 75 24.21 -4.22 4.25
N ALA A 76 24.41 -5.36 3.57
CA ALA A 76 25.68 -5.95 3.16
C ALA A 76 26.69 -6.38 4.24
N ALA A 77 27.08 -7.66 4.20
CA ALA A 77 28.34 -8.12 3.58
C ALA A 77 28.25 -9.64 3.34
#